data_AF-A0A2E5KHM9-F1
#
_entry.id   AF-A0A2E5KHM9-F1
#
_cell.length_a   1.000
_cell.length_b   1.000
_cell.length_c   1.000
_cell.angle_alpha   90.00
_cell.angle_beta   90.00
_cell.angle_gamma   90.00
#
_symmetry.space_group_name_H-M   'P 1'
#
loop_
_entity.id
_entity.type
_entity.pdbx_description
1 polymer ?
#
loop_
_entity_poly.entity_id
_entity_poly.type
_entity_poly.pdbx_seq_one_letter_code
_entity_poly.pdbx_strand_id
1 'polypeptide(L)'
;MYKRSTTKLFALIVIVGSFYSITQDVNAVGHQTELDFNNQIPTDRPYMDGTVVFDSKMNGNWDIFAMDGSGNNLRQITFSPSDQRWPSLSPDGSHVAYSSNEDGFFNIVVKDMQGERQFNLTHNGSNETQPDWGPWDQMLFSSDINGNKDIFLKNIWGTPEEQGFGQSEAVPMTFTPQDETEAAFAGESHGNIFAYVTNGNIWGYNMDDFRNWAIREGGENERSPAFHPYEGIRPSREMQPQFIFLKNDQLYWSNIGWQNNFSQEQLPVRIPGEIGTVSFSQDDPCTIAFTTKQGGKIGLVNHCDPGSNAILLPDGNTNLGAGKVDYGRGSRGGFMGGMMGGGNNMMGGMRDMMGQGNKMMDDMQRQEDERMRMEQERMDEQMRMDRERMEEQDRMNQEMMERQMEADRERMEMERERTEMQMEADRERMEQERQMREEQQRMDKELMDEQMRMEQERMEQQREMMKNMDGAGGRDDFFQPEEKCFVEDEEDSRGLFGNVDIGTEIDCGMNEGFEERMKDPTTLAMLGLVVTVGATLLQMLRGN
;
A
#
# COMPACT_ATOMS: atom_id res chain seq x y z
N MET A 1 -55.67 -54.38 -2.57
CA MET A 1 -56.28 -54.73 -1.26
C MET A 1 -55.16 -55.30 -0.38
N TYR A 2 -54.35 -54.50 0.32
CA TYR A 2 -54.63 -53.71 1.54
C TYR A 2 -55.36 -54.50 2.63
N LYS A 3 -54.60 -54.96 3.63
CA LYS A 3 -55.02 -55.31 5.01
C LYS A 3 -53.74 -55.16 5.84
N ARG A 4 -53.52 -54.09 6.62
CA ARG A 4 -54.26 -53.62 7.81
C ARG A 4 -54.52 -54.73 8.82
N SER A 5 -54.41 -54.35 10.09
CA SER A 5 -54.95 -54.99 11.29
C SER A 5 -53.90 -55.78 12.09
N THR A 6 -53.20 -55.19 13.06
CA THR A 6 -53.62 -54.59 14.35
C THR A 6 -53.62 -55.59 15.52
N THR A 7 -53.13 -55.05 16.64
CA THR A 7 -53.65 -55.21 18.02
C THR A 7 -53.50 -56.56 18.71
N LYS A 8 -52.83 -56.54 19.87
CA LYS A 8 -53.43 -56.47 21.23
C LYS A 8 -52.26 -56.54 22.23
N LEU A 9 -52.25 -56.02 23.44
CA LEU A 9 -53.09 -55.15 24.29
C LEU A 9 -52.30 -55.10 25.64
N PHE A 10 -52.70 -54.19 26.55
CA PHE A 10 -52.33 -54.08 27.99
C PHE A 10 -51.21 -53.07 28.30
N ALA A 11 -51.53 -51.85 28.78
CA ALA A 11 -51.97 -51.45 30.15
C ALA A 11 -50.73 -51.17 31.03
N LEU A 12 -50.62 -50.16 31.92
CA LEU A 12 -51.41 -49.02 32.36
C LEU A 12 -50.44 -48.17 33.24
N ILE A 13 -50.30 -46.86 32.94
CA ILE A 13 -50.09 -45.68 33.83
C ILE A 13 -49.10 -45.76 35.02
N VAL A 14 -48.08 -44.86 35.05
CA VAL A 14 -47.85 -43.75 36.02
C VAL A 14 -46.39 -43.26 35.95
N ILE A 15 -46.24 -41.94 35.84
CA ILE A 15 -45.02 -41.11 35.81
C ILE A 15 -44.42 -40.97 37.21
N VAL A 16 -43.09 -41.12 37.38
CA VAL A 16 -42.15 -40.19 38.10
C VAL A 16 -40.72 -40.54 37.65
N GLY A 17 -39.88 -39.52 37.45
CA GLY A 17 -38.63 -39.58 36.72
C GLY A 17 -37.46 -40.31 37.39
N SER A 18 -36.45 -40.57 36.57
CA SER A 18 -35.05 -40.76 36.93
C SER A 18 -34.21 -40.58 35.66
N PHE A 19 -33.23 -39.68 35.75
CA PHE A 19 -32.11 -39.56 34.82
C PHE A 19 -31.42 -40.92 34.69
N TYR A 20 -31.17 -41.38 33.46
CA TYR A 20 -30.17 -42.40 33.18
C TYR A 20 -29.35 -41.96 31.98
N SER A 21 -28.07 -41.71 32.26
CA SER A 21 -27.00 -41.60 31.28
C SER A 21 -26.90 -42.89 30.48
N ILE A 22 -26.75 -42.77 29.17
CA ILE A 22 -26.23 -43.84 28.33
C ILE A 22 -24.94 -43.32 27.71
N THR A 23 -23.83 -43.75 28.31
CA THR A 23 -22.51 -43.78 27.69
C THR A 23 -22.56 -44.76 26.52
N GLN A 24 -22.27 -44.30 25.31
CA GLN A 24 -21.82 -45.20 24.25
C GLN A 24 -20.30 -45.15 24.20
N ASP A 25 -19.70 -46.30 24.55
CA ASP A 25 -18.30 -46.60 24.33
C ASP A 25 -18.00 -46.52 22.83
N VAL A 26 -17.12 -45.58 22.47
CA VAL A 26 -16.43 -45.60 21.17
C VAL A 26 -15.00 -46.07 21.44
N ASN A 27 -14.83 -47.38 21.59
CA ASN A 27 -13.54 -48.01 21.34
C ASN A 27 -13.38 -48.17 19.82
N ALA A 28 -12.93 -47.12 19.17
CA ALA A 28 -12.37 -47.17 17.82
C ALA A 28 -10.91 -46.75 17.90
N VAL A 29 -10.06 -47.72 18.26
CA VAL A 29 -8.63 -47.66 17.95
C VAL A 29 -8.52 -47.83 16.43
N GLY A 30 -8.13 -46.76 15.75
CA GLY A 30 -7.95 -46.73 14.30
C GLY A 30 -7.05 -45.57 13.92
N HIS A 31 -5.74 -45.82 13.99
CA HIS A 31 -4.63 -45.09 13.38
C HIS A 31 -4.91 -43.66 12.90
N GLN A 32 -4.56 -42.69 13.76
CA GLN A 32 -4.05 -41.42 13.26
C GLN A 32 -2.66 -41.70 12.67
N THR A 33 -2.54 -41.60 11.36
CA THR A 33 -1.26 -41.51 10.69
C THR A 33 -0.61 -40.18 11.10
N GLU A 34 0.38 -40.28 11.97
CA GLU A 34 1.42 -39.27 12.16
C GLU A 34 1.97 -38.83 10.79
N LEU A 35 1.82 -37.55 10.47
CA LEU A 35 2.73 -36.88 9.57
C LEU A 35 3.90 -36.41 10.42
N ASP A 36 4.93 -37.25 10.48
CA ASP A 36 6.21 -36.98 11.12
C ASP A 36 7.00 -35.99 10.24
N PHE A 37 6.86 -34.69 10.53
CA PHE A 37 7.81 -33.67 10.09
C PHE A 37 8.82 -33.45 11.22
N ASN A 38 9.75 -34.38 11.38
CA ASN A 38 10.99 -34.24 12.16
C ASN A 38 10.82 -33.62 13.56
N ASN A 39 10.30 -34.40 14.52
CA ASN A 39 10.66 -34.35 15.95
C ASN A 39 10.71 -32.98 16.67
N GLN A 40 9.89 -32.01 16.28
CA GLN A 40 9.47 -30.94 17.18
C GLN A 40 8.08 -31.31 17.71
N ILE A 41 8.04 -31.78 18.95
CA ILE A 41 6.81 -31.78 19.76
C ILE A 41 6.20 -30.39 19.59
N PRO A 42 4.90 -30.24 19.22
CA PRO A 42 4.24 -28.94 19.30
C PRO A 42 4.39 -28.52 20.75
N THR A 43 5.32 -27.61 21.03
CA THR A 43 5.47 -27.12 22.37
C THR A 43 4.17 -26.40 22.68
N ASP A 44 3.57 -26.63 23.85
CA ASP A 44 2.45 -25.84 24.40
C ASP A 44 2.78 -24.33 24.50
N ARG A 45 3.92 -23.90 23.96
CA ARG A 45 4.49 -22.57 24.01
C ARG A 45 4.72 -22.05 22.60
N PRO A 46 4.51 -20.74 22.38
CA PRO A 46 4.92 -20.04 21.18
C PRO A 46 6.40 -20.25 20.86
N TYR A 47 6.76 -20.21 19.59
CA TYR A 47 8.14 -20.12 19.12
C TYR A 47 8.74 -18.77 19.53
N MET A 48 9.92 -18.81 20.17
CA MET A 48 10.54 -17.65 20.83
C MET A 48 11.84 -17.17 20.18
N ASP A 49 12.36 -17.88 19.18
CA ASP A 49 13.68 -17.61 18.60
C ASP A 49 13.65 -16.56 17.48
N GLY A 50 12.47 -16.03 17.14
CA GLY A 50 12.29 -14.96 16.18
C GLY A 50 12.60 -13.56 16.74
N THR A 51 12.54 -12.55 15.87
CA THR A 51 12.64 -11.14 16.25
C THR A 51 11.27 -10.48 16.23
N VAL A 52 10.91 -9.86 17.35
CA VAL A 52 9.74 -9.00 17.48
C VAL A 52 10.17 -7.56 17.24
N VAL A 53 9.59 -6.91 16.23
CA VAL A 53 9.75 -5.47 15.99
C VAL A 53 8.45 -4.74 16.30
N PHE A 54 8.54 -3.54 16.88
CA PHE A 54 7.37 -2.78 17.28
C PHE A 54 7.65 -1.29 17.34
N ASP A 55 6.61 -0.47 17.16
CA ASP A 55 6.71 0.97 17.45
C ASP A 55 6.40 1.24 18.92
N SER A 56 7.04 2.24 19.53
CA SER A 56 6.78 2.60 20.93
C SER A 56 7.05 4.06 21.21
N LYS A 57 6.29 4.62 22.16
CA LYS A 57 6.51 5.96 22.72
C LYS A 57 7.36 5.98 24.00
N MET A 58 8.14 4.95 24.29
CA MET A 58 8.95 4.88 25.52
C MET A 58 9.87 6.10 25.71
N ASN A 59 10.32 6.73 24.62
CA ASN A 59 11.21 7.90 24.64
C ASN A 59 10.52 9.26 24.47
N GLY A 60 9.18 9.29 24.31
CA GLY A 60 8.39 10.51 24.16
C GLY A 60 7.90 10.78 22.73
N ASN A 61 8.69 10.43 21.71
CA ASN A 61 8.28 10.28 20.30
C ASN A 61 8.10 8.80 19.97
N TRP A 62 7.51 8.49 18.81
CA TRP A 62 7.46 7.11 18.33
C TRP A 62 8.82 6.70 17.75
N ASP A 63 9.40 5.63 18.28
CA ASP A 63 10.59 4.98 17.73
C ASP A 63 10.29 3.50 17.44
N ILE A 64 11.09 2.88 16.58
CA ILE A 64 11.08 1.44 16.34
C ILE A 64 12.04 0.75 17.32
N PHE A 65 11.56 -0.32 17.94
CA PHE A 65 12.31 -1.18 18.84
C PHE A 65 12.28 -2.63 18.32
N ALA A 66 13.27 -3.40 18.76
CA ALA A 66 13.33 -4.83 18.51
C ALA A 66 13.70 -5.58 19.79
N MET A 67 13.21 -6.80 19.92
CA MET A 67 13.59 -7.76 20.95
C MET A 67 13.46 -9.18 20.40
N ASP A 68 14.00 -10.17 21.10
CA ASP A 68 13.71 -11.56 20.74
C ASP A 68 12.30 -11.98 21.20
N GLY A 69 11.80 -13.10 20.68
CA GLY A 69 10.50 -13.65 21.08
C GLY A 69 10.41 -13.99 22.57
N SER A 70 11.54 -14.22 23.25
CA SER A 70 11.58 -14.41 24.71
C SER A 70 11.51 -13.10 25.51
N GLY A 71 11.48 -11.94 24.84
CA GLY A 71 11.46 -10.61 25.44
C GLY A 71 12.83 -10.10 25.92
N ASN A 72 13.89 -10.86 25.66
CA ASN A 72 15.26 -10.43 25.93
C ASN A 72 15.81 -9.58 24.77
N ASN A 73 17.01 -9.04 24.97
CA ASN A 73 17.72 -8.26 23.94
C ASN A 73 16.93 -7.06 23.39
N LEU A 74 16.08 -6.44 24.22
CA LEU A 74 15.38 -5.21 23.87
C LEU A 74 16.37 -4.11 23.49
N ARG A 75 16.22 -3.58 22.27
CA ARG A 75 17.05 -2.51 21.72
C ARG A 75 16.22 -1.57 20.86
N GLN A 76 16.61 -0.30 20.85
CA GLN A 76 16.07 0.71 19.95
C GLN A 76 16.73 0.59 18.58
N ILE A 77 15.94 0.76 17.52
CA ILE A 77 16.36 0.66 16.12
C ILE A 77 16.46 2.05 15.48
N THR A 78 15.52 2.95 15.77
CA THR A 78 15.52 4.32 15.24
C THR A 78 15.75 5.32 16.37
N PHE A 79 16.48 6.40 16.11
CA PHE A 79 16.90 7.39 17.11
C PHE A 79 16.60 8.84 16.71
N SER A 80 15.68 9.01 15.75
CA SER A 80 15.34 10.33 15.21
C SER A 80 14.40 11.06 16.18
N PRO A 81 14.43 12.41 16.28
CA PRO A 81 13.48 13.15 17.10
C PRO A 81 12.05 13.19 16.50
N SER A 82 11.88 12.74 15.25
CA SER A 82 10.59 12.59 14.57
C SER A 82 9.91 11.26 14.93
N ASP A 83 8.70 11.03 14.46
CA ASP A 83 7.95 9.79 14.69
C ASP A 83 8.31 8.73 13.63
N GLN A 84 8.73 7.54 14.07
CA GLN A 84 8.85 6.32 13.28
C GLN A 84 7.81 5.30 13.73
N ARG A 85 6.95 4.86 12.80
CA ARG A 85 5.76 4.06 13.12
C ARG A 85 5.54 2.90 12.17
N TRP A 86 4.69 1.98 12.64
CA TRP A 86 4.20 0.85 11.86
C TRP A 86 5.30 0.00 11.21
N PRO A 87 6.19 -0.62 12.00
CA PRO A 87 7.26 -1.42 11.44
C PRO A 87 6.72 -2.64 10.70
N SER A 88 7.46 -3.06 9.67
CA SER A 88 7.32 -4.35 9.00
C SER A 88 8.71 -4.93 8.77
N LEU A 89 8.94 -6.15 9.25
CA LEU A 89 10.21 -6.86 9.18
C LEU A 89 10.30 -7.58 7.83
N SER A 90 11.48 -7.52 7.20
CA SER A 90 11.70 -8.29 5.98
C SER A 90 11.59 -9.80 6.24
N PRO A 91 11.16 -10.61 5.26
CA PRO A 91 11.02 -12.07 5.42
C PRO A 91 12.28 -12.77 5.92
N ASP A 92 13.46 -12.27 5.56
CA ASP A 92 14.77 -12.78 5.99
C ASP A 92 15.25 -12.22 7.34
N GLY A 93 14.54 -11.25 7.91
CA GLY A 93 14.85 -10.58 9.18
C GLY A 93 16.05 -9.64 9.14
N SER A 94 16.57 -9.29 7.96
CA SER A 94 17.76 -8.45 7.82
C SER A 94 17.46 -6.95 7.80
N HIS A 95 16.24 -6.56 7.43
CA HIS A 95 15.79 -5.17 7.30
C HIS A 95 14.45 -4.92 7.98
N VAL A 96 14.16 -3.67 8.32
CA VAL A 96 12.85 -3.22 8.77
C VAL A 96 12.41 -2.02 7.93
N ALA A 97 11.17 -2.07 7.44
CA ALA A 97 10.48 -0.93 6.86
C ALA A 97 9.61 -0.24 7.92
N TYR A 98 9.53 1.08 7.89
CA TYR A 98 8.67 1.87 8.78
C TYR A 98 8.30 3.20 8.13
N SER A 99 7.25 3.84 8.64
CA SER A 99 6.88 5.20 8.23
C SER A 99 7.60 6.22 9.10
N SER A 100 8.30 7.17 8.51
CA SER A 100 9.00 8.27 9.20
C SER A 100 8.49 9.63 8.74
N ASN A 101 8.16 10.53 9.66
CA ASN A 101 7.80 11.92 9.33
C ASN A 101 8.95 12.92 9.49
N GLU A 102 10.20 12.46 9.39
CA GLU A 102 11.40 13.30 9.52
C GLU A 102 11.41 14.47 8.50
N ASP A 103 10.91 14.24 7.29
CA ASP A 103 10.83 15.23 6.22
C ASP A 103 9.50 16.02 6.20
N GLY A 104 8.71 15.93 7.27
CA GLY A 104 7.44 16.64 7.45
C GLY A 104 6.19 15.87 7.01
N PHE A 105 6.31 14.99 6.02
CA PHE A 105 5.31 13.99 5.64
C PHE A 105 5.81 12.60 5.99
N PHE A 106 4.90 11.64 6.26
CA PHE A 106 5.31 10.26 6.46
C PHE A 106 5.85 9.68 5.15
N ASN A 107 7.08 9.17 5.16
CA ASN A 107 7.68 8.41 4.08
C ASN A 107 7.98 6.98 4.54
N ILE A 108 7.96 6.02 3.62
CA ILE A 108 8.44 4.66 3.90
C ILE A 108 9.95 4.67 3.86
N VAL A 109 10.57 4.22 4.95
CA VAL A 109 12.01 4.12 5.13
C VAL A 109 12.37 2.66 5.39
N VAL A 110 13.44 2.19 4.78
CA VAL A 110 13.99 0.86 4.99
C VAL A 110 15.33 0.99 5.69
N LYS A 111 15.55 0.24 6.77
CA LYS A 111 16.77 0.27 7.59
C LYS A 111 17.31 -1.14 7.85
N ASP A 112 18.63 -1.27 7.88
CA ASP A 112 19.31 -2.50 8.30
C ASP A 112 19.04 -2.80 9.78
N MET A 113 18.71 -4.06 10.10
CA MET A 113 18.49 -4.47 11.49
C MET A 113 19.76 -4.44 12.34
N GLN A 114 20.94 -4.64 11.75
CA GLN A 114 22.22 -4.72 12.46
C GLN A 114 23.21 -3.61 12.06
N GLY A 115 22.76 -2.63 11.28
CA GLY A 115 23.61 -1.58 10.72
C GLY A 115 22.96 -0.20 10.79
N GLU A 116 23.74 0.81 10.44
CA GLU A 116 23.25 2.19 10.39
C GLU A 116 22.63 2.55 9.04
N ARG A 117 22.78 1.69 8.01
CA ARG A 117 22.29 2.00 6.67
C ARG A 117 20.77 2.04 6.69
N GLN A 118 20.25 3.09 6.05
CA GLN A 118 18.84 3.26 5.78
C GLN A 118 18.67 4.09 4.50
N PHE A 119 17.52 3.98 3.86
CA PHE A 119 17.15 4.80 2.72
C PHE A 119 15.64 5.03 2.71
N ASN A 120 15.23 6.18 2.16
CA ASN A 120 13.82 6.49 1.93
C ASN A 120 13.37 5.77 0.67
N LEU A 121 12.38 4.88 0.79
CA LEU A 121 11.73 4.22 -0.34
C LEU A 121 10.74 5.16 -1.05
N THR A 122 10.14 6.09 -0.32
CA THR A 122 9.22 7.11 -0.86
C THR A 122 9.68 8.52 -0.48
N HIS A 123 9.37 9.49 -1.34
CA HIS A 123 9.72 10.92 -1.13
C HIS A 123 8.85 11.86 -2.03
N ASN A 124 7.57 11.56 -2.15
CA ASN A 124 6.62 12.20 -3.07
C ASN A 124 5.84 13.37 -2.47
N GLY A 125 6.01 13.67 -1.17
CA GLY A 125 5.32 14.78 -0.50
C GLY A 125 3.89 14.47 -0.04
N SER A 126 3.51 13.19 -0.02
CA SER A 126 2.28 12.65 0.59
C SER A 126 2.62 11.82 1.83
N ASN A 127 1.61 11.46 2.62
CA ASN A 127 1.78 10.55 3.75
C ASN A 127 1.69 9.09 3.28
N GLU A 128 2.83 8.42 3.38
CA GLU A 128 3.00 7.00 3.12
C GLU A 128 3.09 6.24 4.44
N THR A 129 2.06 5.44 4.71
CA THR A 129 1.82 4.85 6.04
C THR A 129 1.64 3.33 5.98
N GLN A 130 1.87 2.66 7.11
CA GLN A 130 1.58 1.23 7.31
C GLN A 130 2.23 0.33 6.25
N PRO A 131 3.57 0.34 6.12
CA PRO A 131 4.26 -0.59 5.24
C PRO A 131 3.95 -2.04 5.63
N ASP A 132 3.87 -2.89 4.62
CA ASP A 132 3.84 -4.34 4.71
C ASP A 132 4.82 -4.93 3.69
N TRP A 133 5.85 -5.59 4.21
CA TRP A 133 6.94 -6.17 3.41
C TRP A 133 6.49 -7.50 2.83
N GLY A 134 6.43 -7.55 1.50
CA GLY A 134 6.01 -8.73 0.76
C GLY A 134 7.12 -9.77 0.61
N PRO A 135 6.75 -11.02 0.31
CA PRO A 135 7.71 -12.12 0.18
C PRO A 135 8.78 -11.95 -0.92
N TRP A 136 8.56 -11.05 -1.89
CA TRP A 136 9.45 -10.86 -3.05
C TRP A 136 10.00 -9.43 -3.17
N ASP A 137 10.46 -8.86 -2.05
CA ASP A 137 11.05 -7.52 -1.99
C ASP A 137 10.13 -6.42 -2.55
N GLN A 138 8.84 -6.59 -2.30
CA GLN A 138 7.79 -5.64 -2.62
C GLN A 138 7.26 -5.01 -1.34
N MET A 139 6.77 -3.78 -1.43
CA MET A 139 6.18 -3.04 -0.33
C MET A 139 4.76 -2.64 -0.68
N LEU A 140 3.80 -3.06 0.13
CA LEU A 140 2.48 -2.44 0.18
C LEU A 140 2.48 -1.33 1.21
N PHE A 141 1.81 -0.23 0.91
CA PHE A 141 1.63 0.88 1.85
C PHE A 141 0.38 1.68 1.51
N SER A 142 -0.12 2.43 2.48
CA SER A 142 -1.25 3.34 2.33
C SER A 142 -0.75 4.75 2.02
N SER A 143 -1.17 5.30 0.88
CA SER A 143 -0.78 6.63 0.40
C SER A 143 -1.98 7.57 0.33
N ASP A 144 -1.82 8.82 0.77
CA ASP A 144 -2.82 9.88 0.57
C ASP A 144 -2.53 10.80 -0.64
N ILE A 145 -1.65 10.40 -1.57
CA ILE A 145 -1.26 11.21 -2.74
C ILE A 145 -2.45 11.64 -3.62
N ASN A 146 -3.50 10.83 -3.67
CA ASN A 146 -4.73 11.11 -4.43
C ASN A 146 -5.79 11.88 -3.63
N GLY A 147 -5.51 12.23 -2.36
CA GLY A 147 -6.39 12.96 -1.46
C GLY A 147 -7.18 12.07 -0.49
N ASN A 148 -7.51 10.84 -0.87
CA ASN A 148 -7.94 9.75 0.02
C ASN A 148 -6.79 8.75 0.17
N LYS A 149 -6.88 7.86 1.17
CA LYS A 149 -5.91 6.77 1.31
C LYS A 149 -6.23 5.63 0.34
N ASP A 150 -5.30 5.32 -0.54
CA ASP A 150 -5.31 4.12 -1.39
C ASP A 150 -4.12 3.21 -1.04
N ILE A 151 -4.17 1.94 -1.45
CA ILE A 151 -3.07 0.99 -1.32
C ILE A 151 -2.16 1.09 -2.55
N PHE A 152 -0.88 1.28 -2.32
CA PHE A 152 0.16 1.33 -3.34
C PHE A 152 1.13 0.16 -3.19
N LEU A 153 1.69 -0.26 -4.32
CA LEU A 153 2.72 -1.27 -4.43
C LEU A 153 4.01 -0.64 -4.98
N LYS A 154 5.15 -0.94 -4.38
CA LYS A 154 6.46 -0.52 -4.89
C LYS A 154 7.51 -1.61 -4.67
N ASN A 155 8.41 -1.81 -5.63
CA ASN A 155 9.56 -2.68 -5.41
C ASN A 155 10.57 -1.97 -4.49
N ILE A 156 11.08 -2.68 -3.49
CA ILE A 156 11.99 -2.12 -2.49
C ILE A 156 13.36 -1.90 -3.11
N TRP A 157 13.85 -2.94 -3.76
CA TRP A 157 15.04 -2.91 -4.58
C TRP A 157 14.60 -2.63 -6.01
N GLY A 158 15.29 -1.74 -6.71
CA GLY A 158 15.13 -1.66 -8.14
C GLY A 158 15.53 -2.98 -8.82
N THR A 159 15.36 -3.08 -10.13
CA THR A 159 16.07 -4.14 -10.88
C THR A 159 17.58 -4.07 -10.57
N PRO A 160 18.39 -5.11 -10.85
CA PRO A 160 19.85 -5.01 -10.72
C PRO A 160 20.47 -3.76 -11.38
N GLU A 161 19.77 -3.15 -12.34
CA GLU A 161 20.12 -1.88 -13.01
C GLU A 161 19.85 -0.61 -12.17
N GLU A 162 19.04 -0.71 -11.12
CA GLU A 162 18.52 0.40 -10.31
C GLU A 162 18.91 0.27 -8.81
N GLN A 163 19.94 -0.52 -8.50
CA GLN A 163 20.44 -0.66 -7.13
C GLN A 163 21.14 0.62 -6.65
N GLY A 164 20.36 1.54 -6.10
CA GLY A 164 20.89 2.67 -5.33
C GLY A 164 19.90 3.77 -4.99
N PHE A 165 18.76 3.88 -5.68
CA PHE A 165 17.86 5.04 -5.52
C PHE A 165 16.35 4.74 -5.63
N GLY A 166 15.89 3.49 -5.43
CA GLY A 166 14.46 3.17 -5.24
C GLY A 166 13.52 3.80 -6.28
N GLN A 167 13.76 3.59 -7.57
CA GLN A 167 13.10 4.35 -8.66
C GLN A 167 11.99 3.62 -9.41
N SER A 168 11.53 2.44 -8.99
CA SER A 168 10.23 1.97 -9.50
C SER A 168 9.15 2.93 -9.02
N GLU A 169 8.39 3.54 -9.93
CA GLU A 169 7.22 4.33 -9.54
C GLU A 169 6.26 3.47 -8.71
N ALA A 170 5.73 4.04 -7.64
CA ALA A 170 4.72 3.35 -6.86
C ALA A 170 3.44 3.20 -7.70
N VAL A 171 2.93 1.99 -7.79
CA VAL A 171 1.72 1.69 -8.55
C VAL A 171 0.53 1.67 -7.59
N PRO A 172 -0.50 2.52 -7.81
CA PRO A 172 -1.74 2.40 -7.06
C PRO A 172 -2.44 1.08 -7.42
N MET A 173 -2.73 0.28 -6.40
CA MET A 173 -3.41 -1.01 -6.53
C MET A 173 -4.92 -0.87 -6.38
N THR A 174 -5.36 0.09 -5.58
CA THR A 174 -6.75 0.36 -5.28
C THR A 174 -7.10 1.81 -5.60
N PHE A 175 -8.38 2.06 -5.88
CA PHE A 175 -8.88 3.37 -6.28
C PHE A 175 -10.32 3.48 -5.79
N THR A 176 -10.52 3.94 -4.57
CA THR A 176 -11.87 4.13 -4.04
C THR A 176 -12.03 5.49 -3.40
N PRO A 177 -13.24 6.06 -3.30
CA PRO A 177 -13.43 7.29 -2.53
C PRO A 177 -13.29 7.10 -1.01
N GLN A 178 -13.02 5.88 -0.53
CA GLN A 178 -12.89 5.55 0.88
C GLN A 178 -11.41 5.45 1.25
N ASP A 179 -11.10 5.61 2.54
CA ASP A 179 -9.75 5.36 3.03
C ASP A 179 -9.48 3.86 3.13
N GLU A 180 -8.39 3.43 2.51
CA GLU A 180 -7.91 2.06 2.47
C GLU A 180 -6.58 1.96 3.23
N THR A 181 -6.50 1.00 4.15
CA THR A 181 -5.43 0.92 5.16
C THR A 181 -5.08 -0.53 5.48
N GLU A 182 -3.98 -0.71 6.22
CA GLU A 182 -3.55 -2.00 6.80
C GLU A 182 -3.53 -3.13 5.76
N ALA A 183 -2.86 -2.87 4.63
CA ALA A 183 -2.62 -3.90 3.65
C ALA A 183 -1.70 -5.00 4.22
N ALA A 184 -1.94 -6.24 3.81
CA ALA A 184 -1.15 -7.41 4.19
C ALA A 184 -0.99 -8.35 3.00
N PHE A 185 0.25 -8.67 2.64
CA PHE A 185 0.55 -9.64 1.58
C PHE A 185 0.15 -11.06 1.98
N ALA A 186 -0.31 -11.84 0.99
CA ALA A 186 -0.33 -13.29 1.11
C ALA A 186 1.11 -13.83 1.09
N GLY A 187 1.37 -14.88 1.89
CA GLY A 187 2.69 -15.52 1.95
C GLY A 187 3.14 -16.10 0.61
N GLU A 188 4.41 -16.51 0.55
CA GLU A 188 5.10 -17.00 -0.67
C GLU A 188 4.33 -18.07 -1.47
N SER A 189 3.57 -18.91 -0.78
CA SER A 189 2.82 -20.03 -1.34
C SER A 189 1.57 -19.65 -2.15
N HIS A 190 1.09 -18.42 -1.99
CA HIS A 190 -0.23 -18.01 -2.46
C HIS A 190 -0.20 -16.89 -3.52
N GLY A 191 0.99 -16.44 -3.92
CA GLY A 191 1.16 -15.58 -5.09
C GLY A 191 0.82 -14.11 -4.84
N ASN A 192 0.35 -13.46 -5.91
CA ASN A 192 0.10 -12.03 -6.03
C ASN A 192 -1.23 -11.59 -5.39
N ILE A 193 -1.44 -11.92 -4.11
CA ILE A 193 -2.67 -11.59 -3.39
C ILE A 193 -2.34 -10.74 -2.18
N PHE A 194 -3.20 -9.78 -1.86
CA PHE A 194 -3.16 -9.10 -0.57
C PHE A 194 -4.57 -8.88 -0.02
N ALA A 195 -4.65 -8.58 1.26
CA ALA A 195 -5.86 -8.10 1.91
C ALA A 195 -5.65 -6.65 2.37
N TYR A 196 -6.73 -5.88 2.45
CA TYR A 196 -6.70 -4.51 2.94
C TYR A 196 -8.01 -4.17 3.63
N VAL A 197 -8.00 -3.10 4.44
CA VAL A 197 -9.16 -2.65 5.21
C VAL A 197 -9.76 -1.41 4.54
N THR A 198 -11.06 -1.46 4.25
CA THR A 198 -11.83 -0.30 3.79
C THR A 198 -13.20 -0.28 4.45
N ASN A 199 -13.62 0.89 4.94
CA ASN A 199 -14.89 1.08 5.66
C ASN A 199 -15.11 0.03 6.78
N GLY A 200 -14.06 -0.32 7.52
CA GLY A 200 -14.08 -1.31 8.61
C GLY A 200 -14.37 -2.75 8.15
N ASN A 201 -14.11 -3.07 6.89
CA ASN A 201 -14.24 -4.39 6.27
C ASN A 201 -12.93 -4.81 5.63
N ILE A 202 -12.63 -6.11 5.65
CA ILE A 202 -11.47 -6.67 4.96
C ILE A 202 -11.87 -7.09 3.56
N TRP A 203 -11.08 -6.63 2.59
CA TRP A 203 -11.19 -6.95 1.18
C TRP A 203 -9.96 -7.72 0.75
N GLY A 204 -10.16 -8.69 -0.15
CA GLY A 204 -9.09 -9.36 -0.87
C GLY A 204 -8.85 -8.68 -2.20
N TYR A 205 -7.60 -8.70 -2.66
CA TYR A 205 -7.19 -8.22 -3.96
C TYR A 205 -6.27 -9.26 -4.61
N ASN A 206 -6.53 -9.58 -5.88
CA ASN A 206 -5.66 -10.41 -6.69
C ASN A 206 -4.97 -9.53 -7.75
N MET A 207 -3.65 -9.46 -7.71
CA MET A 207 -2.85 -8.62 -8.61
C MET A 207 -2.59 -9.29 -9.96
N ASP A 208 -2.89 -10.59 -10.13
CA ASP A 208 -2.78 -11.25 -11.43
C ASP A 208 -3.92 -10.86 -12.39
N ASP A 209 -5.13 -10.66 -11.85
CA ASP A 209 -6.33 -10.30 -12.63
C ASP A 209 -6.97 -8.96 -12.21
N PHE A 210 -6.29 -8.18 -11.35
CA PHE A 210 -6.69 -6.86 -10.86
C PHE A 210 -8.11 -6.82 -10.29
N ARG A 211 -8.47 -7.87 -9.56
CA ARG A 211 -9.81 -8.03 -9.00
C ARG A 211 -9.78 -7.91 -7.48
N ASN A 212 -10.68 -7.09 -6.95
CA ASN A 212 -10.98 -7.07 -5.52
C ASN A 212 -12.33 -7.75 -5.21
N TRP A 213 -12.48 -8.18 -3.96
CA TRP A 213 -13.75 -8.67 -3.45
C TRP A 213 -13.80 -8.52 -1.93
N ALA A 214 -14.99 -8.28 -1.41
CA ALA A 214 -15.21 -8.36 0.03
C ALA A 214 -15.06 -9.82 0.47
N ILE A 215 -14.23 -10.08 1.48
CA ILE A 215 -14.08 -11.45 2.00
C ILE A 215 -15.36 -11.91 2.73
N ARG A 216 -16.26 -10.98 3.08
CA ARG A 216 -17.64 -11.26 3.51
C ARG A 216 -18.58 -10.07 3.31
N GLU A 217 -19.88 -10.33 3.31
CA GLU A 217 -20.91 -9.28 3.44
C GLU A 217 -21.13 -8.92 4.92
N GLY A 218 -21.07 -7.63 5.26
CA GLY A 218 -21.51 -7.10 6.56
C GLY A 218 -20.49 -7.20 7.71
N GLY A 219 -19.20 -7.08 7.43
CA GLY A 219 -18.22 -6.81 8.47
C GLY A 219 -18.40 -5.40 9.05
N GLU A 220 -18.27 -5.29 10.37
CA GLU A 220 -18.13 -4.01 11.03
C GLU A 220 -16.93 -4.11 11.98
N ASN A 221 -16.03 -3.12 11.90
CA ASN A 221 -14.84 -2.98 12.73
C ASN A 221 -13.83 -4.15 12.60
N GLU A 222 -13.51 -4.48 11.35
CA GLU A 222 -12.42 -5.39 11.01
C GLU A 222 -11.12 -4.64 10.73
N ARG A 223 -10.00 -5.21 11.19
CA ARG A 223 -8.66 -4.60 11.08
C ARG A 223 -7.54 -5.61 11.30
N SER A 224 -6.31 -5.17 11.06
CA SER A 224 -5.04 -5.89 11.23
C SER A 224 -5.05 -7.27 10.58
N PRO A 225 -5.36 -7.38 9.26
CA PRO A 225 -5.19 -8.65 8.56
C PRO A 225 -3.72 -9.06 8.59
N ALA A 226 -3.46 -10.36 8.75
CA ALA A 226 -2.13 -10.95 8.60
C ALA A 226 -2.27 -12.35 8.01
N PHE A 227 -1.65 -12.60 6.86
CA PHE A 227 -1.73 -13.90 6.21
C PHE A 227 -0.85 -14.94 6.89
N HIS A 228 -1.35 -16.16 6.88
CA HIS A 228 -0.57 -17.31 7.28
C HIS A 228 0.58 -17.54 6.28
N PRO A 229 1.82 -17.79 6.73
CA PRO A 229 3.01 -17.81 5.85
C PRO A 229 3.06 -18.98 4.86
N TYR A 230 2.47 -20.13 5.20
CA TYR A 230 2.55 -21.36 4.37
C TYR A 230 1.20 -21.83 3.79
N GLU A 231 0.37 -22.57 4.55
CA GLU A 231 -0.77 -23.30 3.95
C GLU A 231 -2.15 -22.95 4.54
N GLY A 232 -2.16 -22.32 5.72
CA GLY A 232 -3.37 -21.87 6.39
C GLY A 232 -3.52 -22.42 7.81
N ILE A 233 -4.48 -21.86 8.55
CA ILE A 233 -4.73 -22.10 9.97
C ILE A 233 -5.56 -23.37 10.20
N ARG A 234 -6.48 -23.65 9.27
CA ARG A 234 -7.33 -24.83 9.27
C ARG A 234 -7.08 -25.67 8.02
N PRO A 235 -7.05 -27.02 8.13
CA PRO A 235 -7.06 -27.87 6.96
C PRO A 235 -8.29 -27.55 6.10
N SER A 236 -8.09 -27.19 4.84
CA SER A 236 -9.17 -26.96 3.90
C SER A 236 -8.98 -27.83 2.66
N ARG A 237 -10.09 -28.28 2.06
CA ARG A 237 -10.03 -29.12 0.85
C ARG A 237 -9.55 -28.36 -0.39
N GLU A 238 -9.70 -27.03 -0.40
CA GLU A 238 -9.45 -26.18 -1.55
C GLU A 238 -8.18 -25.33 -1.41
N MET A 239 -7.37 -25.55 -0.36
CA MET A 239 -6.09 -24.85 -0.09
C MET A 239 -6.15 -23.34 -0.38
N GLN A 240 -7.21 -22.67 0.09
CA GLN A 240 -7.33 -21.23 -0.05
C GLN A 240 -6.40 -20.53 0.95
N PRO A 241 -5.80 -19.38 0.58
CA PRO A 241 -5.04 -18.55 1.51
C PRO A 241 -5.89 -18.22 2.73
N GLN A 242 -5.29 -18.32 3.92
CA GLN A 242 -5.96 -17.99 5.18
C GLN A 242 -5.18 -16.92 5.90
N PHE A 243 -5.92 -16.10 6.63
CA PHE A 243 -5.36 -14.99 7.38
C PHE A 243 -6.09 -14.85 8.72
N ILE A 244 -5.41 -14.24 9.68
CA ILE A 244 -6.02 -13.77 10.91
C ILE A 244 -6.36 -12.30 10.79
N PHE A 245 -7.31 -11.87 11.60
CA PHE A 245 -7.66 -10.47 11.73
C PHE A 245 -8.39 -10.21 13.02
N LEU A 246 -8.58 -8.93 13.32
CA LEU A 246 -9.33 -8.48 14.47
C LEU A 246 -10.73 -8.05 14.04
N LYS A 247 -11.75 -8.62 14.70
CA LYS A 247 -13.14 -8.14 14.61
C LYS A 247 -13.59 -7.76 16.01
N ASN A 248 -13.91 -6.49 16.24
CA ASN A 248 -14.22 -5.97 17.58
C ASN A 248 -13.14 -6.34 18.61
N ASP A 249 -11.87 -6.18 18.20
CA ASP A 249 -10.68 -6.41 19.02
C ASP A 249 -10.49 -7.85 19.53
N GLN A 250 -11.21 -8.80 18.92
CA GLN A 250 -11.07 -10.23 19.14
C GLN A 250 -10.46 -10.88 17.90
N LEU A 251 -9.69 -11.95 18.12
CA LEU A 251 -8.95 -12.63 17.06
C LEU A 251 -9.84 -13.63 16.30
N TYR A 252 -9.94 -13.45 15.00
CA TYR A 252 -10.63 -14.33 14.07
C TYR A 252 -9.65 -14.86 13.02
N TRP A 253 -10.02 -15.97 12.41
CA TRP A 253 -9.41 -16.42 11.16
C TRP A 253 -10.46 -16.45 10.06
N SER A 254 -10.03 -16.27 8.81
CA SER A 254 -10.83 -16.50 7.62
C SER A 254 -9.96 -17.05 6.48
N ASN A 255 -10.59 -17.76 5.56
CA ASN A 255 -10.02 -17.94 4.22
C ASN A 255 -10.39 -16.75 3.31
N ILE A 256 -9.75 -16.65 2.14
CA ILE A 256 -9.98 -15.56 1.20
C ILE A 256 -11.35 -15.62 0.49
N GLY A 257 -12.06 -16.76 0.55
CA GLY A 257 -13.44 -16.86 0.06
C GLY A 257 -13.57 -17.05 -1.45
N TRP A 258 -12.54 -17.56 -2.13
CA TRP A 258 -12.58 -17.79 -3.58
C TRP A 258 -13.78 -18.63 -3.99
N GLN A 259 -14.36 -18.29 -5.15
CA GLN A 259 -15.56 -18.94 -5.69
C GLN A 259 -16.77 -18.94 -4.73
N ASN A 260 -16.85 -17.93 -3.85
CA ASN A 260 -17.87 -17.82 -2.78
C ASN A 260 -17.80 -18.94 -1.73
N ASN A 261 -16.64 -19.60 -1.58
CA ASN A 261 -16.42 -20.60 -0.54
C ASN A 261 -15.69 -19.97 0.66
N PHE A 262 -16.47 -19.39 1.57
CA PHE A 262 -15.98 -18.66 2.74
C PHE A 262 -16.15 -19.46 4.04
N SER A 263 -15.18 -19.34 4.94
CA SER A 263 -15.22 -19.85 6.31
C SER A 263 -14.50 -18.89 7.24
N GLN A 264 -15.17 -18.50 8.32
CA GLN A 264 -14.64 -17.62 9.36
C GLN A 264 -15.07 -18.11 10.73
N GLU A 265 -14.14 -18.17 11.67
CA GLU A 265 -14.44 -18.45 13.08
C GLU A 265 -13.52 -17.65 14.01
N GLN A 266 -13.95 -17.48 15.26
CA GLN A 266 -13.08 -16.92 16.28
C GLN A 266 -12.00 -17.94 16.64
N LEU A 267 -10.75 -17.52 16.74
CA LEU A 267 -9.68 -18.41 17.18
C LEU A 267 -9.82 -18.71 18.67
N PRO A 268 -9.77 -19.98 19.10
CA PRO A 268 -10.00 -20.38 20.49
C PRO A 268 -8.76 -20.15 21.36
N VAL A 269 -8.13 -18.97 21.29
CA VAL A 269 -6.95 -18.63 22.08
C VAL A 269 -7.31 -17.68 23.23
N ARG A 270 -6.57 -17.76 24.34
CA ARG A 270 -6.80 -16.90 25.50
C ARG A 270 -5.79 -15.76 25.52
N ILE A 271 -6.25 -14.59 25.05
CA ILE A 271 -5.47 -13.34 25.05
C ILE A 271 -6.05 -12.38 26.10
N PRO A 272 -5.22 -11.79 26.98
CA PRO A 272 -5.70 -10.84 27.98
C PRO A 272 -6.02 -9.48 27.35
N GLY A 273 -7.25 -9.00 27.57
CA GLY A 273 -7.67 -7.66 27.17
C GLY A 273 -8.06 -7.55 25.69
N GLU A 274 -8.20 -6.31 25.22
CA GLU A 274 -8.49 -5.98 23.83
C GLU A 274 -7.20 -5.97 23.01
N ILE A 275 -7.22 -6.63 21.85
CA ILE A 275 -6.06 -6.77 20.99
C ILE A 275 -5.89 -5.49 20.16
N GLY A 276 -4.67 -4.98 20.06
CA GLY A 276 -4.27 -3.84 19.25
C GLY A 276 -3.97 -4.26 17.82
N THR A 277 -2.89 -4.98 17.60
CA THR A 277 -2.46 -5.49 16.28
C THR A 277 -2.00 -6.93 16.39
N VAL A 278 -1.91 -7.62 15.27
CA VAL A 278 -1.43 -9.01 15.19
C VAL A 278 -0.46 -9.19 14.02
N SER A 279 0.47 -10.14 14.17
CA SER A 279 1.34 -10.62 13.11
C SER A 279 1.67 -12.09 13.31
N PHE A 280 1.93 -12.81 12.22
CA PHE A 280 2.40 -14.20 12.25
C PHE A 280 3.91 -14.27 12.34
N SER A 281 4.44 -15.29 13.02
CA SER A 281 5.84 -15.66 12.83
C SER A 281 6.05 -16.27 11.44
N GLN A 282 7.05 -15.78 10.73
CA GLN A 282 7.48 -16.40 9.46
C GLN A 282 8.18 -17.76 9.65
N ASP A 283 8.77 -18.00 10.83
CA ASP A 283 9.51 -19.24 11.14
C ASP A 283 8.63 -20.34 11.73
N ASP A 284 7.59 -19.96 12.49
CA ASP A 284 6.66 -20.89 13.10
C ASP A 284 5.22 -20.52 12.74
N PRO A 285 4.56 -21.27 11.84
CA PRO A 285 3.20 -20.95 11.42
C PRO A 285 2.22 -20.88 12.60
N CYS A 286 2.50 -21.58 13.69
CA CYS A 286 1.62 -21.66 14.86
C CYS A 286 1.65 -20.42 15.75
N THR A 287 2.68 -19.57 15.66
CA THR A 287 2.88 -18.45 16.59
C THR A 287 2.34 -17.14 16.04
N ILE A 288 1.51 -16.48 16.84
CA ILE A 288 0.96 -15.14 16.59
C ILE A 288 1.53 -14.17 17.62
N ALA A 289 2.14 -13.10 17.16
CA ALA A 289 2.45 -11.93 17.97
C ALA A 289 1.28 -10.95 18.00
N PHE A 290 1.08 -10.28 19.12
CA PHE A 290 0.02 -9.28 19.27
C PHE A 290 0.41 -8.12 20.19
N THR A 291 -0.26 -6.99 20.03
CA THR A 291 -0.26 -5.89 21.02
C THR A 291 -1.58 -5.82 21.78
N THR A 292 -1.61 -5.22 22.97
CA THR A 292 -2.86 -4.87 23.67
C THR A 292 -3.20 -3.39 23.48
N LYS A 293 -4.48 -3.05 23.27
CA LYS A 293 -4.91 -1.64 23.20
C LYS A 293 -4.60 -0.88 24.48
N GLN A 294 -4.88 -1.52 25.62
CA GLN A 294 -4.60 -0.94 26.92
C GLN A 294 -3.13 -1.15 27.26
N GLY A 295 -2.39 -0.05 27.28
CA GLY A 295 -1.00 -0.04 27.69
C GLY A 295 -0.07 -0.85 26.80
N GLY A 296 -0.37 -1.02 25.51
CA GLY A 296 0.59 -1.47 24.49
C GLY A 296 1.52 -2.60 24.91
N LYS A 297 0.98 -3.63 25.60
CA LYS A 297 1.75 -4.81 25.97
C LYS A 297 1.94 -5.65 24.73
N ILE A 298 3.07 -6.32 24.64
CA ILE A 298 3.35 -7.26 23.54
C ILE A 298 3.19 -8.67 24.09
N GLY A 299 2.64 -9.57 23.29
CA GLY A 299 2.57 -10.98 23.66
C GLY A 299 2.63 -11.91 22.46
N LEU A 300 2.86 -13.18 22.75
CA LEU A 300 2.90 -14.28 21.80
C LEU A 300 1.90 -15.35 22.20
N VAL A 301 1.24 -15.97 21.24
CA VAL A 301 0.30 -17.07 21.47
C VAL A 301 0.46 -18.14 20.40
N ASN A 302 0.44 -19.41 20.83
CA ASN A 302 0.37 -20.55 19.92
C ASN A 302 -1.10 -20.81 19.57
N HIS A 303 -1.48 -20.67 18.30
CA HIS A 303 -2.86 -20.86 17.88
C HIS A 303 -3.19 -22.31 17.45
N CYS A 304 -2.15 -23.13 17.23
CA CYS A 304 -2.29 -24.55 16.91
C CYS A 304 -2.75 -25.37 18.12
N ASP A 305 -2.53 -24.86 19.35
CA ASP A 305 -3.11 -25.40 20.57
C ASP A 305 -4.31 -24.54 21.06
N PRO A 306 -5.56 -25.05 20.96
CA PRO A 306 -6.77 -24.38 21.48
C PRO A 306 -6.77 -24.11 22.99
N GLY A 307 -5.85 -24.71 23.74
CA GLY A 307 -5.67 -24.47 25.18
C GLY A 307 -4.61 -23.42 25.52
N SER A 308 -3.83 -22.98 24.53
CA SER A 308 -2.67 -22.13 24.76
C SER A 308 -3.06 -20.79 25.37
N ASN A 309 -2.36 -20.42 26.43
CA ASN A 309 -2.43 -19.09 26.99
C ASN A 309 -1.38 -18.20 26.32
N ALA A 310 -1.75 -16.95 26.05
CA ALA A 310 -0.77 -15.97 25.62
C ALA A 310 0.31 -15.75 26.68
N ILE A 311 1.54 -15.56 26.22
CA ILE A 311 2.67 -15.12 27.03
C ILE A 311 2.87 -13.64 26.74
N LEU A 312 2.99 -12.83 27.79
CA LEU A 312 3.21 -11.40 27.68
C LEU A 312 4.68 -11.09 27.88
N LEU A 313 5.26 -10.30 26.97
CA LEU A 313 6.67 -9.96 26.93
C LEU A 313 6.94 -8.59 27.57
N PRO A 314 8.14 -8.39 28.15
CA PRO A 314 9.16 -9.41 28.42
C PRO A 314 8.88 -10.22 29.71
N ASP A 315 8.06 -9.68 30.62
CA ASP A 315 7.81 -10.23 31.96
C ASP A 315 6.32 -10.24 32.36
N GLY A 316 5.44 -9.89 31.41
CA GLY A 316 4.00 -9.77 31.56
C GLY A 316 3.46 -8.54 32.30
N ASN A 317 4.33 -7.78 32.96
CA ASN A 317 3.95 -6.55 33.67
C ASN A 317 4.35 -5.30 32.91
N THR A 318 5.42 -5.36 32.11
CA THR A 318 5.93 -4.23 31.35
C THR A 318 4.89 -3.75 30.34
N ASN A 319 4.72 -2.44 30.32
CA ASN A 319 3.95 -1.72 29.32
C ASN A 319 4.96 -1.07 28.38
N LEU A 320 5.07 -1.62 27.17
CA LEU A 320 5.98 -1.09 26.15
C LEU A 320 5.31 0.01 25.33
N GLY A 321 4.05 0.35 25.59
CA GLY A 321 3.31 1.36 24.83
C GLY A 321 3.25 1.07 23.32
N ALA A 322 3.32 -0.22 22.95
CA ALA A 322 3.42 -0.64 21.57
C ALA A 322 2.12 -0.40 20.80
N GLY A 323 2.21 0.23 19.62
CA GLY A 323 1.08 0.49 18.73
C GLY A 323 0.87 -0.65 17.74
N LYS A 324 1.91 -0.97 16.96
CA LYS A 324 1.98 -2.08 16.00
C LYS A 324 3.13 -3.01 16.35
N VAL A 325 2.93 -4.30 16.11
CA VAL A 325 3.96 -5.34 16.21
C VAL A 325 4.10 -6.08 14.88
N ASP A 326 5.31 -6.53 14.58
CA ASP A 326 5.59 -7.53 13.57
C ASP A 326 6.58 -8.57 14.12
N TYR A 327 6.51 -9.80 13.61
CA TYR A 327 7.28 -10.93 14.13
C TYR A 327 7.83 -11.81 13.01
N GLY A 328 9.14 -12.02 12.98
CA GLY A 328 9.74 -12.80 11.90
C GLY A 328 11.10 -13.37 12.28
N ARG A 329 11.88 -13.71 11.25
CA ARG A 329 13.18 -14.35 11.39
C ARG A 329 14.11 -13.53 12.28
N GLY A 330 14.83 -14.23 13.14
CA GLY A 330 16.00 -13.64 13.79
C GLY A 330 17.01 -13.21 12.72
N SER A 331 17.59 -12.00 12.84
CA SER A 331 18.70 -11.59 11.97
C SER A 331 19.90 -12.52 12.18
N ARG A 332 19.96 -13.65 11.46
CA ARG A 332 21.11 -14.56 11.44
C ARG A 332 22.25 -13.84 10.72
N GLY A 333 23.01 -13.06 11.49
CA GLY A 333 24.33 -12.61 11.06
C GLY A 333 25.19 -13.83 10.75
N GLY A 334 25.67 -13.92 9.51
CA GLY A 334 26.71 -14.87 9.14
C GLY A 334 27.95 -14.65 9.99
N PHE A 335 28.09 -15.43 11.06
CA PHE A 335 29.38 -15.73 11.67
C PHE A 335 29.40 -17.19 12.12
N MET A 336 30.39 -17.90 11.60
CA MET A 336 30.78 -19.22 12.07
C MET A 336 30.82 -19.27 13.60
N GLY A 337 29.97 -20.12 14.18
CA GLY A 337 30.01 -20.53 15.59
C GLY A 337 30.23 -22.04 15.74
N GLY A 338 30.86 -22.68 14.76
CA GLY A 338 31.41 -24.02 14.92
C GLY A 338 32.82 -23.94 15.48
N MET A 339 32.97 -23.80 16.80
CA MET A 339 34.05 -24.41 17.59
C MET A 339 34.03 -23.95 19.06
N MET A 340 33.94 -24.96 19.93
CA MET A 340 34.52 -25.04 21.28
C MET A 340 34.08 -24.01 22.34
N GLY A 341 33.19 -24.47 23.21
CA GLY A 341 32.90 -23.86 24.51
C GLY A 341 32.53 -24.88 25.58
N GLY A 342 33.13 -26.08 25.57
CA GLY A 342 32.93 -27.12 26.59
C GLY A 342 34.02 -27.08 27.65
N GLY A 343 33.92 -26.17 28.62
CA GLY A 343 34.80 -26.10 29.79
C GLY A 343 34.15 -26.70 31.04
N ASN A 344 34.57 -27.92 31.37
CA ASN A 344 34.60 -28.60 32.68
C ASN A 344 33.57 -28.28 33.78
N ASN A 345 32.78 -29.31 34.12
CA ASN A 345 32.44 -29.83 35.46
C ASN A 345 31.31 -30.88 35.25
N MET A 346 31.28 -32.13 35.72
CA MET A 346 31.94 -32.86 36.80
C MET A 346 31.97 -34.36 36.45
N MET A 347 32.95 -35.08 37.03
CA MET A 347 32.94 -36.55 37.12
C MET A 347 31.71 -37.07 37.88
N GLY A 348 31.22 -38.25 37.48
CA GLY A 348 30.51 -39.15 38.38
C GLY A 348 29.77 -40.28 37.67
N GLY A 349 30.36 -41.48 37.66
CA GLY A 349 29.57 -42.72 37.62
C GLY A 349 30.02 -43.80 36.63
N MET A 350 30.66 -44.83 37.20
CA MET A 350 30.64 -46.22 36.74
C MET A 350 31.50 -46.60 35.52
N ARG A 351 32.77 -46.87 35.85
CA ARG A 351 33.39 -48.14 35.45
C ARG A 351 32.57 -49.28 36.05
N ASP A 352 32.00 -50.13 35.21
CA ASP A 352 32.22 -51.57 35.24
C ASP A 352 31.55 -52.23 34.03
N MET A 353 32.14 -53.34 33.58
CA MET A 353 31.72 -54.23 32.47
C MET A 353 32.31 -53.90 31.07
N MET A 354 33.61 -54.15 30.92
CA MET A 354 34.16 -54.58 29.63
C MET A 354 33.87 -56.07 29.41
N GLY A 355 33.63 -56.47 28.16
CA GLY A 355 33.96 -57.85 27.76
C GLY A 355 33.11 -58.51 26.67
N GLN A 356 32.60 -57.80 25.65
CA GLN A 356 32.12 -58.45 24.42
C GLN A 356 31.93 -57.54 23.18
N GLY A 357 32.46 -56.31 23.16
CA GLY A 357 32.16 -55.31 22.11
C GLY A 357 33.21 -55.11 20.99
N ASN A 358 34.37 -55.74 21.05
CA ASN A 358 35.54 -55.35 20.23
C ASN A 358 35.56 -55.89 18.78
N LYS A 359 34.48 -56.49 18.27
CA LYS A 359 34.37 -56.82 16.83
C LYS A 359 33.27 -56.03 16.13
N MET A 360 32.18 -55.70 16.82
CA MET A 360 31.10 -54.90 16.23
C MET A 360 31.48 -53.43 16.07
N MET A 361 32.32 -52.85 16.97
CA MET A 361 32.73 -51.45 16.82
C MET A 361 33.72 -51.21 15.67
N ASP A 362 34.65 -52.13 15.40
CA ASP A 362 35.60 -52.01 14.28
C ASP A 362 34.89 -52.12 12.91
N ASP A 363 33.88 -52.98 12.81
CA ASP A 363 33.10 -53.15 11.58
C ASP A 363 32.14 -51.97 11.35
N MET A 364 31.60 -51.38 12.44
CA MET A 364 30.74 -50.19 12.37
C MET A 364 31.53 -48.94 12.00
N GLN A 365 32.74 -48.75 12.55
CA GLN A 365 33.62 -47.63 12.18
C GLN A 365 34.09 -47.70 10.73
N ARG A 366 34.37 -48.90 10.19
CA ARG A 366 34.70 -49.04 8.76
C ARG A 366 33.51 -48.73 7.85
N GLN A 367 32.30 -49.13 8.25
CA GLN A 367 31.09 -48.79 7.50
C GLN A 367 30.77 -47.29 7.56
N GLU A 368 31.03 -46.63 8.68
CA GLU A 368 30.89 -45.17 8.82
C GLU A 368 31.95 -44.42 8.01
N ASP A 369 33.21 -44.86 8.01
CA ASP A 369 34.27 -44.25 7.20
C ASP A 369 34.01 -44.41 5.70
N GLU A 370 33.50 -45.56 5.25
CA GLU A 370 33.10 -45.76 3.85
C GLU A 370 31.88 -44.92 3.48
N ARG A 371 30.90 -44.77 4.40
CA ARG A 371 29.75 -43.87 4.19
C ARG A 371 30.19 -42.41 4.08
N MET A 372 31.04 -41.94 4.98
CA MET A 372 31.53 -40.56 4.96
C MET A 372 32.33 -40.26 3.70
N ARG A 373 33.11 -41.21 3.19
CA ARG A 373 33.81 -41.04 1.91
C ARG A 373 32.84 -40.95 0.72
N MET A 374 31.84 -41.83 0.66
CA MET A 374 30.83 -41.78 -0.40
C MET A 374 29.98 -40.50 -0.31
N GLU A 375 29.70 -40.01 0.89
CA GLU A 375 28.97 -38.76 1.11
C GLU A 375 29.81 -37.54 0.73
N GLN A 376 31.10 -37.56 1.04
CA GLN A 376 32.04 -36.52 0.62
C GLN A 376 32.22 -36.48 -0.91
N GLU A 377 32.34 -37.63 -1.56
CA GLU A 377 32.38 -37.72 -3.03
C GLU A 377 31.08 -37.20 -3.68
N ARG A 378 29.92 -37.49 -3.08
CA ARG A 378 28.62 -36.94 -3.54
C ARG A 378 28.53 -35.43 -3.34
N MET A 379 29.02 -34.91 -2.23
CA MET A 379 29.07 -33.47 -1.98
C MET A 379 30.02 -32.74 -2.95
N ASP A 380 31.18 -33.33 -3.24
CA ASP A 380 32.14 -32.76 -4.20
C ASP A 380 31.59 -32.78 -5.63
N GLU A 381 30.89 -33.85 -6.02
CA GLU A 381 30.23 -33.92 -7.33
C GLU A 381 29.05 -32.95 -7.43
N GLN A 382 28.29 -32.77 -6.36
CA GLN A 382 27.22 -31.77 -6.28
C GLN A 382 27.78 -30.34 -6.35
N MET A 383 28.85 -30.01 -5.62
CA MET A 383 29.52 -28.71 -5.71
C MET A 383 30.09 -28.42 -7.10
N ARG A 384 30.56 -29.45 -7.82
CA ARG A 384 31.01 -29.28 -9.21
C ARG A 384 29.84 -28.95 -10.13
N MET A 385 28.73 -29.68 -10.01
CA MET A 385 27.51 -29.43 -10.80
C MET A 385 26.91 -28.04 -10.50
N ASP A 386 26.93 -27.61 -9.24
CA ASP A 386 26.45 -26.28 -8.84
C ASP A 386 27.36 -25.17 -9.37
N ARG A 387 28.68 -25.40 -9.41
CA ARG A 387 29.63 -24.46 -10.03
C ARG A 387 29.40 -24.34 -11.54
N GLU A 388 29.20 -25.45 -12.24
CA GLU A 388 28.89 -25.45 -13.68
C GLU A 388 27.56 -24.74 -13.97
N ARG A 389 26.54 -24.94 -13.12
CA ARG A 389 25.26 -24.22 -13.21
C ARG A 389 25.40 -22.73 -12.97
N MET A 390 26.20 -22.31 -11.97
CA MET A 390 26.48 -20.90 -11.73
C MET A 390 27.23 -20.27 -12.91
N GLU A 391 28.24 -20.93 -13.46
CA GLU A 391 28.98 -20.43 -14.63
C GLU A 391 28.09 -20.32 -15.89
N GLU A 392 27.16 -21.27 -16.08
CA GLU A 392 26.18 -21.21 -17.16
C GLU A 392 25.14 -20.10 -16.95
N GLN A 393 24.69 -19.91 -15.71
CA GLN A 393 23.78 -18.82 -15.35
C GLN A 393 24.43 -17.45 -15.49
N ASP A 394 25.70 -17.30 -15.09
CA ASP A 394 26.48 -16.08 -15.29
C ASP A 394 26.68 -15.78 -16.78
N ARG A 395 26.93 -16.80 -17.61
CA ARG A 395 27.01 -16.63 -19.07
C ARG A 395 25.68 -16.17 -19.66
N MET A 396 24.56 -16.77 -19.25
CA MET A 396 23.23 -16.35 -19.70
C MET A 396 22.88 -14.94 -19.24
N ASN A 397 23.25 -14.56 -18.01
CA ASN A 397 23.06 -13.22 -17.48
C ASN A 397 23.89 -12.18 -18.26
N GLN A 398 25.15 -12.50 -18.59
CA GLN A 398 26.00 -11.65 -19.42
C GLN A 398 25.43 -11.47 -20.84
N GLU A 399 24.99 -12.55 -21.49
CA GLU A 399 24.36 -12.47 -22.82
C GLU A 399 23.04 -11.67 -22.79
N MET A 400 22.25 -11.79 -21.73
CA MET A 400 21.02 -11.02 -21.56
C MET A 400 21.33 -9.52 -21.39
N MET A 401 22.31 -9.19 -20.55
CA MET A 401 22.74 -7.81 -20.31
C MET A 401 23.31 -7.16 -21.58
N GLU A 402 24.08 -7.89 -22.39
CA GLU A 402 24.57 -7.38 -23.68
C GLU A 402 23.44 -7.09 -24.66
N ARG A 403 22.43 -7.98 -24.77
CA ARG A 403 21.24 -7.75 -25.60
C ARG A 403 20.42 -6.55 -25.13
N GLN A 404 20.35 -6.35 -23.82
CA GLN A 404 19.63 -5.23 -23.25
C GLN A 404 20.33 -3.90 -23.53
N MET A 405 21.66 -3.85 -23.35
CA MET A 405 22.46 -2.67 -23.73
C MET A 405 22.36 -2.34 -25.23
N GLU A 406 22.26 -3.34 -26.10
CA GLU A 406 22.06 -3.15 -27.53
C GLU A 406 20.66 -2.57 -27.83
N ALA A 407 19.61 -3.14 -27.22
CA ALA A 407 18.25 -2.65 -27.35
C ALA A 407 18.07 -1.21 -26.82
N ASP A 408 18.73 -0.88 -25.70
CA ASP A 408 18.70 0.46 -25.13
C ASP A 408 19.45 1.48 -26.00
N ARG A 409 20.56 1.07 -26.62
CA ARG A 409 21.25 1.90 -27.61
C ARG A 409 20.37 2.21 -28.81
N GLU A 410 19.67 1.21 -29.36
CA GLU A 410 18.73 1.42 -30.47
C GLU A 410 17.55 2.33 -30.06
N ARG A 411 17.02 2.17 -28.84
CA ARG A 411 15.96 3.05 -28.31
C ARG A 411 16.43 4.49 -28.18
N MET A 412 17.62 4.72 -27.62
CA MET A 412 18.19 6.06 -27.50
C MET A 412 18.44 6.71 -28.87
N GLU A 413 18.88 5.95 -29.87
CA GLU A 413 19.03 6.45 -31.24
C GLU A 413 17.67 6.83 -31.85
N MET A 414 16.66 5.97 -31.74
CA MET A 414 15.31 6.27 -32.22
C MET A 414 14.68 7.48 -31.51
N GLU A 415 14.89 7.62 -30.21
CA GLU A 415 14.39 8.75 -29.43
C GLU A 415 15.08 10.05 -29.83
N ARG A 416 16.40 10.00 -30.06
CA ARG A 416 17.16 11.15 -30.58
C ARG A 416 16.66 11.57 -31.97
N GLU A 417 16.47 10.63 -32.89
CA GLU A 417 15.92 10.92 -34.23
C GLU A 417 14.51 11.51 -34.14
N ARG A 418 13.66 10.98 -33.25
CA ARG A 418 12.31 11.52 -33.01
C ARG A 418 12.35 12.94 -32.47
N THR A 419 13.28 13.22 -31.56
CA THR A 419 13.47 14.56 -30.98
C THR A 419 14.00 15.54 -32.03
N GLU A 420 14.93 15.11 -32.88
CA GLU A 420 15.45 15.93 -34.00
C GLU A 420 14.35 16.25 -35.02
N MET A 421 13.51 15.26 -35.41
CA MET A 421 12.35 15.50 -36.27
C MET A 421 11.32 16.45 -35.65
N GLN A 422 11.08 16.33 -34.34
CA GLN A 422 10.15 17.22 -33.63
C GLN A 422 10.68 18.66 -33.59
N MET A 423 11.97 18.85 -33.31
CA MET A 423 12.60 20.17 -33.33
C MET A 423 12.57 20.81 -34.73
N GLU A 424 12.73 20.01 -35.79
CA GLU A 424 12.63 20.50 -37.17
C GLU A 424 11.19 20.91 -37.52
N ALA A 425 10.19 20.10 -37.17
CA ALA A 425 8.79 20.43 -37.36
C ALA A 425 8.36 21.70 -36.57
N ASP A 426 8.87 21.87 -35.35
CA ASP A 426 8.62 23.07 -34.54
C ASP A 426 9.30 24.31 -35.15
N ARG A 427 10.51 24.17 -35.72
CA ARG A 427 11.17 25.25 -36.46
C ARG A 427 10.33 25.69 -37.67
N GLU A 428 9.83 24.74 -38.47
CA GLU A 428 8.99 25.05 -39.62
C GLU A 428 7.67 25.75 -39.21
N ARG A 429 7.03 25.28 -38.13
CA ARG A 429 5.82 25.93 -37.58
C ARG A 429 6.10 27.37 -37.15
N MET A 430 7.21 27.61 -36.45
CA MET A 430 7.60 28.96 -36.02
C MET A 430 7.88 29.88 -37.21
N GLU A 431 8.49 29.37 -38.29
CA GLU A 431 8.71 30.15 -39.51
C GLU A 431 7.40 30.50 -40.23
N GLN A 432 6.48 29.55 -40.35
CA GLN A 432 5.15 29.79 -40.92
C GLN A 432 4.34 30.79 -40.09
N GLU A 433 4.37 30.65 -38.76
CA GLU A 433 3.69 31.60 -37.87
C GLU A 433 4.28 33.00 -37.99
N ARG A 434 5.62 33.13 -38.12
CA ARG A 434 6.26 34.42 -38.36
C ARG A 434 5.82 35.04 -39.69
N GLN A 435 5.77 34.27 -40.76
CA GLN A 435 5.31 34.75 -42.08
C GLN A 435 3.85 35.21 -42.04
N MET A 436 2.97 34.44 -41.41
CA MET A 436 1.56 34.84 -41.24
C MET A 436 1.42 36.12 -40.43
N ARG A 437 2.21 36.29 -39.35
CA ARG A 437 2.22 37.54 -38.57
C ARG A 437 2.73 38.73 -39.37
N GLU A 438 3.76 38.56 -40.20
CA GLU A 438 4.27 39.63 -41.07
C GLU A 438 3.25 40.03 -42.15
N GLU A 439 2.54 39.06 -42.75
CA GLU A 439 1.44 39.34 -43.68
C GLU A 439 0.26 40.03 -42.99
N GLN A 440 -0.12 39.58 -41.80
CA GLN A 440 -1.19 40.19 -41.03
C GLN A 440 -0.85 41.65 -40.67
N GLN A 441 0.38 41.91 -40.22
CA GLN A 441 0.85 43.28 -39.96
C GLN A 441 0.87 44.16 -41.20
N ARG A 442 1.17 43.60 -42.38
CA ARG A 442 1.09 44.33 -43.65
C ARG A 442 -0.35 44.69 -44.00
N MET A 443 -1.27 43.73 -43.90
CA MET A 443 -2.69 43.99 -44.15
C MET A 443 -3.27 45.01 -43.18
N ASP A 444 -2.94 44.91 -41.89
CA ASP A 444 -3.39 45.87 -40.87
C ASP A 444 -2.86 47.27 -41.15
N LYS A 445 -1.61 47.39 -41.61
CA LYS A 445 -1.02 48.68 -41.99
C LYS A 445 -1.70 49.27 -43.23
N GLU A 446 -1.95 48.46 -44.26
CA GLU A 446 -2.66 48.91 -45.46
C GLU A 446 -4.08 49.38 -45.12
N LEU A 447 -4.79 48.65 -44.26
CA LEU A 447 -6.12 49.02 -43.78
C LEU A 447 -6.09 50.34 -43.00
N MET A 448 -5.10 50.54 -42.13
CA MET A 448 -4.93 51.77 -41.35
C MET A 448 -4.60 52.97 -42.25
N ASP A 449 -3.74 52.79 -43.26
CA ASP A 449 -3.41 53.83 -44.24
C ASP A 449 -4.63 54.20 -45.10
N GLU A 450 -5.46 53.23 -45.49
CA GLU A 450 -6.71 53.46 -46.23
C GLU A 450 -7.75 54.20 -45.38
N GLN A 451 -7.92 53.82 -44.11
CA GLN A 451 -8.77 54.52 -43.16
C GLN A 451 -8.35 55.99 -42.99
N MET A 452 -7.04 56.25 -42.81
CA MET A 452 -6.53 57.61 -42.70
C MET A 452 -6.78 58.45 -43.97
N ARG A 453 -6.67 57.84 -45.16
CA ARG A 453 -6.99 58.53 -46.43
C ARG A 453 -8.47 58.90 -46.52
N MET A 454 -9.37 57.96 -46.20
CA MET A 454 -10.81 58.23 -46.20
C MET A 454 -11.18 59.32 -45.19
N GLU A 455 -10.54 59.32 -44.02
CA GLU A 455 -10.76 60.34 -42.98
C GLU A 455 -10.25 61.72 -43.39
N GLN A 456 -9.09 61.79 -44.05
CA GLN A 456 -8.57 63.03 -44.63
C GLN A 456 -9.50 63.58 -45.72
N GLU A 457 -9.98 62.74 -46.64
CA GLU A 457 -10.96 63.14 -47.66
C GLU A 457 -12.26 63.65 -47.03
N ARG A 458 -12.74 63.00 -45.95
CA ARG A 458 -13.91 63.45 -45.20
C ARG A 458 -13.70 64.81 -44.57
N MET A 459 -12.53 65.06 -43.96
CA MET A 459 -12.18 66.36 -43.38
C MET A 459 -12.05 67.45 -44.43
N GLU A 460 -11.47 67.16 -45.61
CA GLU A 460 -11.38 68.13 -46.70
C GLU A 460 -12.76 68.48 -47.27
N GLN A 461 -13.65 67.51 -47.45
CA GLN A 461 -15.04 67.76 -47.84
C GLN A 461 -15.78 68.60 -46.81
N GLN A 462 -15.60 68.31 -45.51
CA GLN A 462 -16.16 69.13 -44.43
C GLN A 462 -15.63 70.57 -44.46
N ARG A 463 -14.35 70.74 -44.76
CA ARG A 463 -13.69 72.05 -44.85
C ARG A 463 -14.13 72.85 -46.09
N GLU A 464 -14.38 72.19 -47.21
CA GLU A 464 -14.99 72.81 -48.40
C GLU A 464 -16.46 73.20 -48.15
N MET A 465 -17.23 72.35 -47.46
CA MET A 465 -18.60 72.68 -47.05
C MET A 465 -18.63 73.90 -46.12
N MET A 466 -17.70 74.00 -45.16
CA MET A 466 -17.59 75.19 -44.29
C MET A 466 -17.13 76.44 -45.06
N LYS A 467 -16.24 76.31 -46.05
CA LYS A 467 -15.85 77.44 -46.92
C LYS A 467 -17.00 77.98 -47.77
N ASN A 468 -17.92 77.11 -48.18
CA ASN A 468 -19.12 77.51 -48.93
C ASN A 468 -20.23 78.09 -48.03
N MET A 469 -20.07 78.07 -46.71
CA MET A 469 -21.02 78.62 -45.74
C MET A 469 -20.65 79.99 -45.18
N ASP A 470 -19.46 80.54 -45.47
CA ASP A 470 -19.03 81.89 -45.05
C ASP A 470 -19.65 83.03 -45.90
N GLY A 471 -20.83 82.80 -46.46
CA GLY A 471 -21.47 83.68 -47.44
C GLY A 471 -22.96 83.95 -47.23
N ALA A 472 -23.52 83.82 -46.03
CA ALA A 472 -24.82 84.42 -45.70
C ALA A 472 -25.02 84.47 -44.18
N GLY A 473 -25.14 85.69 -43.65
CA GLY A 473 -25.18 85.92 -42.22
C GLY A 473 -26.48 85.54 -41.51
N GLY A 474 -26.34 85.39 -40.20
CA GLY A 474 -27.32 85.82 -39.20
C GLY A 474 -28.31 84.76 -38.74
N ARG A 475 -28.07 84.20 -37.55
CA ARG A 475 -28.85 84.47 -36.33
C ARG A 475 -28.35 83.58 -35.19
N ASP A 476 -28.07 84.24 -34.08
CA ASP A 476 -28.05 83.63 -32.75
C ASP A 476 -29.41 82.98 -32.49
N ASP A 477 -29.41 81.78 -31.91
CA ASP A 477 -30.28 81.38 -30.80
C ASP A 477 -30.24 79.86 -30.57
N PHE A 478 -29.94 79.49 -29.32
CA PHE A 478 -30.28 78.22 -28.63
C PHE A 478 -29.65 76.91 -29.15
N PHE A 479 -28.79 76.30 -28.33
CA PHE A 479 -29.06 75.04 -27.61
C PHE A 479 -27.81 74.64 -26.79
N GLN A 480 -27.99 74.42 -25.50
CA GLN A 480 -27.02 73.74 -24.63
C GLN A 480 -27.18 72.22 -24.85
N PRO A 481 -26.09 71.42 -24.87
CA PRO A 481 -26.20 69.98 -25.02
C PRO A 481 -26.45 69.33 -23.65
N GLU A 482 -27.65 68.80 -23.43
CA GLU A 482 -27.87 67.70 -22.49
C GLU A 482 -27.97 66.43 -23.34
N GLU A 483 -26.93 65.60 -23.31
CA GLU A 483 -26.94 64.27 -23.94
C GLU A 483 -27.85 63.34 -23.13
N LYS A 484 -29.04 63.09 -23.66
CA LYS A 484 -29.93 62.01 -23.21
C LYS A 484 -29.99 60.95 -24.30
N CYS A 485 -29.63 59.72 -23.96
CA CYS A 485 -29.68 58.59 -24.89
C CYS A 485 -31.00 57.82 -24.74
N PHE A 486 -31.58 57.42 -25.87
CA PHE A 486 -32.77 56.57 -25.96
C PHE A 486 -32.36 55.19 -26.50
N VAL A 487 -32.99 54.13 -25.98
CA VAL A 487 -32.83 52.78 -26.51
C VAL A 487 -33.75 52.64 -27.72
N GLU A 488 -33.19 52.58 -28.92
CA GLU A 488 -33.94 52.60 -30.19
C GLU A 488 -34.15 51.20 -30.82
N ASP A 489 -33.52 50.13 -30.32
CA ASP A 489 -33.70 48.78 -30.89
C ASP A 489 -33.54 47.63 -29.86
N GLU A 490 -34.15 46.46 -30.15
CA GLU A 490 -34.22 45.30 -29.24
C GLU A 490 -32.85 44.65 -28.94
N GLU A 491 -31.81 44.84 -29.76
CA GLU A 491 -30.50 44.21 -29.52
C GLU A 491 -29.70 44.83 -28.36
N ASP A 492 -29.91 46.12 -28.06
CA ASP A 492 -29.24 46.80 -26.93
C ASP A 492 -29.91 46.52 -25.56
N SER A 493 -31.02 45.77 -25.55
CA SER A 493 -31.77 45.42 -24.34
C SER A 493 -31.30 44.12 -23.65
N ARG A 494 -30.21 43.50 -24.14
CA ARG A 494 -29.72 42.20 -23.65
C ARG A 494 -28.31 42.28 -23.05
N GLY A 495 -28.20 42.98 -21.93
CA GLY A 495 -27.09 42.83 -20.99
C GLY A 495 -27.36 41.78 -19.92
N LEU A 496 -26.29 41.18 -19.35
CA LEU A 496 -26.36 40.41 -18.09
C LEU A 496 -27.09 41.29 -17.06
N PHE A 497 -28.13 40.76 -16.39
CA PHE A 497 -29.03 41.46 -15.45
C PHE A 497 -30.34 42.04 -16.02
N GLY A 498 -30.95 41.38 -17.02
CA GLY A 498 -32.40 41.36 -17.21
C GLY A 498 -32.99 42.42 -18.17
N ASN A 499 -34.15 42.08 -18.75
CA ASN A 499 -34.79 42.84 -19.83
C ASN A 499 -35.29 44.22 -19.36
N VAL A 500 -34.90 45.27 -20.08
CA VAL A 500 -35.41 46.64 -19.93
C VAL A 500 -36.37 46.94 -21.09
N ASP A 501 -37.52 47.55 -20.80
CA ASP A 501 -38.53 47.87 -21.82
C ASP A 501 -38.13 49.06 -22.70
N ILE A 502 -38.51 48.99 -23.98
CA ILE A 502 -38.23 49.99 -25.02
C ILE A 502 -38.85 51.34 -24.62
N GLY A 503 -38.04 52.40 -24.60
CA GLY A 503 -38.47 53.78 -24.31
C GLY A 503 -38.17 54.30 -22.90
N THR A 504 -37.34 53.62 -22.11
CA THR A 504 -36.98 54.04 -20.75
C THR A 504 -35.76 54.99 -20.73
N GLU A 505 -35.82 56.07 -19.95
CA GLU A 505 -34.77 57.11 -19.84
C GLU A 505 -33.65 56.68 -18.87
N ILE A 506 -32.37 56.72 -19.30
CA ILE A 506 -31.19 56.33 -18.51
C ILE A 506 -30.10 57.42 -18.57
N ASP A 507 -29.47 57.68 -17.42
CA ASP A 507 -28.38 58.65 -17.25
C ASP A 507 -27.01 58.02 -17.60
N CYS A 508 -26.25 58.62 -18.50
CA CYS A 508 -25.02 58.04 -19.09
C CYS A 508 -23.72 58.53 -18.45
N GLY A 509 -23.77 59.01 -17.20
CA GLY A 509 -22.59 59.38 -16.43
C GLY A 509 -21.92 58.19 -15.74
N MET A 510 -20.78 57.73 -16.23
CA MET A 510 -19.86 56.91 -15.42
C MET A 510 -19.22 57.80 -14.35
N ASN A 511 -19.74 57.77 -13.12
CA ASN A 511 -18.96 57.83 -11.87
C ASN A 511 -19.90 57.75 -10.65
N GLU A 512 -19.39 57.18 -9.56
CA GLU A 512 -19.95 57.05 -8.19
C GLU A 512 -20.74 55.77 -7.84
N GLY A 513 -21.35 55.03 -8.79
CA GLY A 513 -22.12 53.81 -8.46
C GLY A 513 -21.33 52.49 -8.36
N PHE A 514 -20.11 52.44 -8.91
CA PHE A 514 -19.35 51.18 -9.05
C PHE A 514 -18.52 50.84 -7.80
N GLU A 515 -18.12 51.85 -7.03
CA GLU A 515 -17.23 51.69 -5.88
C GLU A 515 -17.96 51.22 -4.60
N GLU A 516 -19.25 51.51 -4.45
CA GLU A 516 -20.07 51.00 -3.34
C GLU A 516 -20.49 49.53 -3.53
N ARG A 517 -20.59 49.04 -4.77
CA ARG A 517 -21.01 47.65 -5.08
C ARG A 517 -19.89 46.61 -4.99
N MET A 518 -18.63 47.03 -4.98
CA MET A 518 -17.45 46.18 -4.73
C MET A 518 -17.24 45.86 -3.24
N LYS A 519 -18.02 46.45 -2.32
CA LYS A 519 -17.92 46.21 -0.86
C LYS A 519 -18.88 45.13 -0.34
N ASP A 520 -19.72 44.55 -1.20
CA ASP A 520 -20.63 43.47 -0.80
C ASP A 520 -19.93 42.09 -0.89
N PRO A 521 -19.73 41.37 0.23
CA PRO A 521 -19.04 40.08 0.26
C PRO A 521 -19.76 38.97 -0.53
N THR A 522 -21.05 39.14 -0.85
CA THR A 522 -21.84 38.15 -1.60
C THR A 522 -21.47 38.10 -3.09
N THR A 523 -21.08 39.25 -3.67
CA THR A 523 -20.71 39.39 -5.08
C THR A 523 -19.30 38.84 -5.38
N LEU A 524 -18.39 38.97 -4.41
CA LEU A 524 -17.05 38.37 -4.46
C LEU A 524 -17.08 36.84 -4.39
N ALA A 525 -18.03 36.26 -3.64
CA ALA A 525 -18.21 34.81 -3.56
C ALA A 525 -18.73 34.21 -4.89
N MET A 526 -19.60 34.91 -5.61
CA MET A 526 -20.06 34.46 -6.94
C MET A 526 -18.97 34.55 -8.01
N LEU A 527 -18.12 35.58 -7.98
CA LEU A 527 -16.98 35.70 -8.91
C LEU A 527 -15.91 34.62 -8.66
N GLY A 528 -15.67 34.22 -7.42
CA GLY A 528 -14.76 33.10 -7.09
C GLY A 528 -15.24 31.73 -7.59
N LEU A 529 -16.55 31.54 -7.70
CA LEU A 529 -17.18 30.30 -8.17
C LEU A 529 -17.15 30.17 -9.71
N VAL A 530 -17.18 31.29 -10.44
CA VAL A 530 -17.08 31.30 -11.91
C VAL A 530 -15.65 31.03 -12.40
N VAL A 531 -14.63 31.47 -11.66
CA VAL A 531 -13.21 31.22 -12.02
C VAL A 531 -12.82 29.74 -11.80
N THR A 532 -13.39 29.07 -10.79
CA THR A 532 -13.09 27.67 -10.48
C THR A 532 -13.74 26.68 -11.45
N VAL A 533 -14.94 26.97 -11.97
CA VAL A 533 -15.60 26.17 -13.02
C VAL A 533 -14.97 26.39 -14.40
N GLY A 534 -14.44 27.59 -14.67
CA GLY A 534 -13.71 27.87 -15.93
C GLY A 534 -12.36 27.15 -16.04
N ALA A 535 -11.63 27.01 -14.92
CA ALA A 535 -10.33 26.32 -14.90
C ALA A 535 -10.45 24.80 -15.08
N THR A 536 -11.53 24.19 -14.56
CA THR A 536 -11.79 22.75 -14.72
C THR A 536 -12.25 22.40 -16.15
N LEU A 537 -13.00 23.29 -16.81
CA LEU A 537 -13.41 23.08 -18.22
C LEU A 537 -12.23 23.18 -19.20
N LEU A 538 -11.24 24.05 -18.91
CA LEU A 538 -10.03 24.21 -19.72
C LEU A 538 -9.03 23.06 -19.57
N GLN A 539 -9.04 22.33 -18.46
CA GLN A 539 -8.25 21.10 -18.30
C GLN A 539 -8.85 19.91 -19.05
N MET A 540 -10.18 19.82 -19.19
CA MET A 540 -10.83 18.77 -19.99
C MET A 540 -10.65 18.95 -21.50
N LEU A 541 -10.40 20.17 -21.99
CA LEU A 541 -10.19 20.46 -23.42
C LEU A 541 -8.74 20.32 -23.89
N ARG A 542 -7.78 20.06 -22.98
CA ARG A 542 -6.34 19.91 -23.30
C ARG A 542 -5.85 18.46 -23.36
N GLY A 543 -6.74 17.48 -23.16
CA GLY A 543 -6.45 16.06 -23.33
C GLY A 543 -7.28 15.46 -24.47
N ASN A 544 -6.79 15.58 -25.71
CA ASN A 544 -7.06 14.68 -26.83
C ASN A 544 -6.00 14.88 -27.90
#